data_AF-A0A0C9ZGP2-F1
#
_entry.id   AF-A0A0C9ZGP2-F1
#
_cell.length_a   1.000
_cell.length_b   1.000
_cell.length_c   1.000
_cell.angle_alpha   90.00
_cell.angle_beta   90.00
_cell.angle_gamma   90.00
#
_symmetry.space_group_name_H-M   'P 1'
#
loop_
_entity.id
_entity.type
_entity.pdbx_description
1 polymer ?
#
loop_
_entity_poly.entity_id
_entity_poly.type
_entity_poly.pdbx_seq_one_letter_code
_entity_poly.pdbx_strand_id
1 'polypeptide(L)'
;TLEAARAIGKEYGKSARTILIEAGLTMKATQKESLWNQHQMWFAATCPPPKGASGAAWKVKQRAHYKAHPHGDPQHASVWKEILENWDRAVAGSTEDLTSRSAAGLMMAVHDAFTKSAAYWHRTHGIHIAGVAIFPGDEEAGRQASGLFAGSDMVKALINSHQLDIKRWLDELTTILKCILYYL
;
A
#
# COMPACT_ATOMS: atom_id res chain seq x y z
N THR A 1 11.40 -15.19 0.89
CA THR A 1 11.01 -14.40 -0.32
C THR A 1 9.61 -14.80 -0.75
N LEU A 2 8.93 -14.00 -1.59
CA LEU A 2 7.58 -14.31 -2.09
C LEU A 2 7.55 -15.61 -2.91
N GLU A 3 8.62 -15.92 -3.64
CA GLU A 3 8.77 -17.18 -4.38
C GLU A 3 8.84 -18.39 -3.45
N ALA A 4 9.61 -18.31 -2.36
CA ALA A 4 9.63 -19.36 -1.35
C ALA A 4 8.24 -19.55 -0.70
N ALA A 5 7.53 -18.45 -0.42
CA ALA A 5 6.17 -18.52 0.13
C ALA A 5 5.15 -19.13 -0.86
N ARG A 6 5.34 -18.93 -2.18
CA ARG A 6 4.52 -19.57 -3.23
C ARG A 6 4.82 -21.06 -3.36
N ALA A 7 6.09 -21.45 -3.29
CA ALA A 7 6.50 -22.86 -3.34
C ALA A 7 5.90 -23.64 -2.16
N ILE A 8 6.05 -23.11 -0.93
CA ILE A 8 5.44 -23.68 0.29
C ILE A 8 3.91 -23.64 0.19
N GLY A 9 3.33 -22.54 -0.30
CA GLY A 9 1.89 -22.44 -0.52
C GLY A 9 1.33 -23.53 -1.44
N LYS A 10 2.06 -23.87 -2.51
CA LYS A 10 1.69 -24.93 -3.45
C LYS A 10 1.76 -26.33 -2.83
N GLU A 11 2.75 -26.58 -1.96
CA GLU A 11 2.91 -27.85 -1.25
C GLU A 11 1.80 -28.08 -0.21
N TYR A 12 1.41 -27.03 0.51
CA TYR A 12 0.44 -27.12 1.61
C TYR A 12 -0.97 -26.63 1.25
N GLY A 13 -1.23 -26.34 -0.02
CA GLY A 13 -2.54 -25.85 -0.50
C GLY A 13 -2.96 -24.49 0.08
N LYS A 14 -1.99 -23.67 0.51
CA LYS A 14 -2.22 -22.35 1.12
C LYS A 14 -1.80 -21.23 0.17
N SER A 15 -2.46 -20.07 0.28
CA SER A 15 -2.04 -18.89 -0.47
C SER A 15 -0.68 -18.38 0.03
N ALA A 16 0.14 -17.81 -0.85
CA ALA A 16 1.42 -17.20 -0.46
C ALA A 16 1.24 -16.08 0.58
N ARG A 17 0.12 -15.34 0.51
CA ARG A 17 -0.25 -14.34 1.52
C ARG A 17 -0.45 -14.98 2.89
N THR A 18 -1.14 -16.12 2.96
CA THR A 18 -1.33 -16.88 4.21
C THR A 18 0.00 -17.32 4.80
N ILE A 19 0.90 -17.87 3.97
CA ILE A 19 2.24 -18.28 4.41
C ILE A 19 3.03 -17.08 4.95
N LEU A 20 2.98 -15.94 4.27
CA LEU A 20 3.68 -14.73 4.72
C LEU A 20 3.09 -14.16 6.02
N ILE A 21 1.76 -14.27 6.23
CA ILE A 21 1.11 -13.85 7.47
C ILE A 21 1.53 -14.76 8.63
N GLU A 22 1.47 -16.07 8.42
CA GLU A 22 1.86 -17.08 9.42
C GLU A 22 3.35 -16.97 9.79
N ALA A 23 4.20 -16.64 8.81
CA ALA A 23 5.63 -16.41 9.02
C ALA A 23 5.97 -15.04 9.62
N GLY A 24 4.97 -14.18 9.91
CA GLY A 24 5.20 -12.83 10.45
C GLY A 24 5.85 -11.85 9.46
N LEU A 25 5.97 -12.22 8.19
CA LEU A 25 6.61 -11.43 7.13
C LEU A 25 5.66 -10.43 6.45
N THR A 26 4.37 -10.52 6.77
CA THR A 26 3.38 -9.50 6.41
C THR A 26 2.40 -9.31 7.55
N MET A 27 1.81 -8.12 7.65
CA MET A 27 0.90 -7.82 8.75
C MET A 27 -0.43 -8.55 8.56
N LYS A 28 -0.84 -9.30 9.58
CA LYS A 28 -2.24 -9.65 9.76
C LYS A 28 -2.98 -8.38 10.15
N ALA A 29 -4.03 -8.01 9.41
CA ALA A 29 -4.87 -6.88 9.80
C ALA A 29 -5.33 -7.07 11.26
N THR A 30 -4.92 -6.17 12.14
CA THR A 30 -5.17 -6.24 13.59
C THR A 30 -6.62 -5.85 13.91
N GLN A 31 -7.27 -5.12 13.01
CA GLN A 31 -8.69 -4.76 13.11
C GLN A 31 -9.52 -5.61 12.15
N LYS A 32 -10.70 -6.00 12.62
CA LYS A 32 -11.74 -6.60 11.76
C LYS A 32 -12.00 -5.63 10.61
N GLU A 33 -12.00 -6.15 9.38
CA GLU A 33 -12.27 -5.37 8.19
C GLU A 33 -13.62 -4.66 8.35
N SER A 34 -13.61 -3.34 8.15
CA SER A 34 -14.79 -2.52 8.35
C SER A 34 -15.68 -2.60 7.12
N LEU A 35 -16.88 -3.16 7.29
CA LEU A 35 -17.93 -3.17 6.26
C LEU A 35 -18.21 -1.76 5.72
N TRP A 36 -18.08 -0.75 6.59
CA TRP A 36 -18.16 0.64 6.19
C TRP A 36 -17.02 1.02 5.23
N ASN A 37 -15.78 0.68 5.54
CA ASN A 37 -14.63 1.01 4.67
C ASN A 37 -14.73 0.29 3.31
N GLN A 38 -15.15 -0.99 3.32
CA GLN A 38 -15.39 -1.78 2.11
C GLN A 38 -16.47 -1.13 1.23
N HIS A 39 -17.61 -0.77 1.82
CA HIS A 39 -18.68 -0.03 1.14
C HIS A 39 -18.19 1.31 0.60
N GLN A 40 -17.42 2.07 1.39
CA GLN A 40 -16.94 3.38 0.98
C GLN A 40 -16.07 3.29 -0.28
N MET A 41 -15.17 2.30 -0.33
CA MET A 41 -14.30 2.06 -1.48
C MET A 41 -15.09 1.68 -2.72
N TRP A 42 -16.01 0.72 -2.60
CA TRP A 42 -16.88 0.33 -3.70
C TRP A 42 -17.73 1.52 -4.19
N PHE A 43 -18.39 2.24 -3.29
CA PHE A 43 -19.27 3.36 -3.64
C PHE A 43 -18.51 4.50 -4.34
N ALA A 44 -17.24 4.74 -3.99
CA ALA A 44 -16.40 5.70 -4.68
C ALA A 44 -16.10 5.28 -6.13
N ALA A 45 -15.93 3.98 -6.38
CA ALA A 45 -15.61 3.43 -7.69
C ALA A 45 -16.84 3.37 -8.62
N THR A 46 -18.00 2.92 -8.13
CA THR A 46 -19.23 2.76 -8.93
C THR A 46 -20.12 3.99 -8.97
N CYS A 47 -20.05 4.87 -7.97
CA CYS A 47 -20.87 6.08 -7.87
C CYS A 47 -20.01 7.35 -7.72
N PRO A 48 -19.17 7.69 -8.72
CA PRO A 48 -18.29 8.85 -8.62
C PRO A 48 -19.09 10.15 -8.43
N PRO A 49 -18.56 11.14 -7.69
CA PRO A 49 -19.23 12.41 -7.48
C PRO A 49 -19.51 13.10 -8.82
N PRO A 50 -20.71 13.67 -9.03
CA PRO A 50 -21.00 14.47 -10.21
C PRO A 50 -20.00 15.64 -10.34
N LYS A 51 -19.62 15.99 -11.57
CA LYS A 51 -18.77 17.16 -11.81
C LYS A 51 -19.45 18.41 -11.23
N GLY A 52 -18.79 19.08 -10.29
CA GLY A 52 -19.31 20.28 -9.61
C GLY A 52 -20.16 20.02 -8.36
N ALA A 53 -20.39 18.76 -7.96
CA ALA A 53 -21.09 18.46 -6.72
C ALA A 53 -20.22 18.74 -5.48
N SER A 54 -20.84 19.25 -4.42
CA SER A 54 -20.19 19.39 -3.11
C SER A 54 -19.80 18.01 -2.56
N GLY A 55 -18.54 17.86 -2.16
CA GLY A 55 -18.06 16.64 -1.51
C GLY A 55 -18.84 16.27 -0.24
N ALA A 56 -19.47 17.26 0.43
CA ALA A 56 -20.35 17.01 1.56
C ALA A 56 -21.66 16.32 1.14
N ALA A 57 -22.30 16.80 0.07
CA ALA A 57 -23.53 16.19 -0.46
C ALA A 57 -23.29 14.75 -0.93
N TRP A 58 -22.14 14.50 -1.56
CA TRP A 58 -21.74 13.15 -1.96
C TRP A 58 -21.54 12.20 -0.77
N LYS A 59 -20.90 12.66 0.31
CA LYS A 59 -20.76 11.88 1.56
C LYS A 59 -22.09 11.58 2.23
N VAL A 60 -23.05 12.51 2.20
CA VAL A 60 -24.41 12.28 2.70
C VAL A 60 -25.09 11.16 1.90
N LYS A 61 -24.97 11.19 0.57
CA LYS A 61 -25.51 10.15 -0.32
C LYS A 61 -24.87 8.77 -0.04
N GLN A 62 -23.56 8.72 0.14
CA GLN A 62 -22.84 7.48 0.50
C GLN A 62 -23.34 6.90 1.83
N ARG A 63 -23.49 7.74 2.87
CA ARG A 63 -24.01 7.29 4.18
C ARG A 63 -25.46 6.83 4.09
N ALA A 64 -26.30 7.54 3.34
CA ALA A 64 -27.70 7.15 3.14
C ALA A 64 -27.80 5.79 2.44
N HIS A 65 -26.97 5.57 1.40
CA HIS A 65 -26.92 4.28 0.72
C HIS A 65 -26.53 3.14 1.66
N TYR A 66 -25.46 3.30 2.46
CA TYR A 66 -25.03 2.28 3.41
C TYR A 66 -26.13 1.91 4.41
N LYS A 67 -26.85 2.92 4.94
CA LYS A 67 -27.96 2.70 5.87
C LYS A 67 -29.15 2.00 5.21
N ALA A 68 -29.43 2.32 3.94
CA ALA A 68 -30.52 1.72 3.18
C ALA A 68 -30.22 0.28 2.72
N HIS A 69 -28.96 -0.16 2.77
CA HIS A 69 -28.53 -1.49 2.35
C HIS A 69 -27.75 -2.19 3.47
N PRO A 70 -28.39 -2.54 4.60
CA PRO A 70 -27.71 -3.20 5.71
C PRO A 70 -27.09 -4.53 5.27
N HIS A 71 -25.88 -4.80 5.78
CA HIS A 71 -25.20 -6.08 5.56
C HIS A 71 -25.93 -7.21 6.30
N GLY A 72 -26.18 -8.33 5.62
CA GLY A 72 -26.87 -9.50 6.17
C GLY A 72 -28.35 -9.59 5.78
N ASP A 73 -28.91 -8.57 5.12
CA ASP A 73 -30.24 -8.66 4.51
C ASP A 73 -30.16 -9.41 3.16
N PRO A 74 -30.93 -10.51 2.97
CA PRO A 74 -30.98 -11.24 1.71
C PRO A 74 -31.33 -10.37 0.50
N GLN A 75 -32.13 -9.31 0.67
CA GLN A 75 -32.52 -8.41 -0.41
C GLN A 75 -31.35 -7.56 -0.94
N HIS A 76 -30.29 -7.42 -0.15
CA HIS A 76 -29.10 -6.65 -0.49
C HIS A 76 -27.86 -7.54 -0.68
N ALA A 77 -28.03 -8.87 -0.65
CA ALA A 77 -26.93 -9.82 -0.76
C ALA A 77 -26.13 -9.68 -2.06
N SER A 78 -26.78 -9.33 -3.17
CA SER A 78 -26.13 -9.10 -4.46
C SER A 78 -25.19 -7.89 -4.43
N VAL A 79 -25.65 -6.77 -3.89
CA VAL A 79 -24.86 -5.54 -3.72
C VAL A 79 -23.69 -5.79 -2.77
N TRP A 80 -23.93 -6.51 -1.68
CA TRP A 80 -22.86 -6.85 -0.72
C TRP A 80 -21.84 -7.83 -1.29
N LYS A 81 -22.26 -8.78 -2.12
CA LYS A 81 -21.33 -9.64 -2.87
C LYS A 81 -20.41 -8.81 -3.75
N GLU A 82 -20.94 -7.83 -4.48
CA GLU A 82 -20.14 -6.94 -5.32
C GLU A 82 -19.17 -6.06 -4.51
N ILE A 83 -19.63 -5.51 -3.38
CA ILE A 83 -18.80 -4.71 -2.46
C ILE A 83 -17.60 -5.54 -1.96
N LEU A 84 -17.86 -6.77 -1.51
CA LEU A 84 -16.84 -7.66 -0.98
C LEU A 84 -15.87 -8.13 -2.08
N GLU A 85 -16.38 -8.51 -3.25
CA GLU A 85 -15.53 -8.89 -4.39
C GLU A 85 -14.67 -7.72 -4.89
N ASN A 86 -15.16 -6.49 -4.83
CA ASN A 86 -14.38 -5.30 -5.14
C ASN A 86 -13.26 -5.06 -4.10
N TRP A 87 -13.56 -5.28 -2.81
CA TRP A 87 -12.57 -5.22 -1.75
C TRP A 87 -11.51 -6.31 -1.90
N ASP A 88 -11.91 -7.55 -2.14
CA ASP A 88 -11.00 -8.68 -2.35
C ASP A 88 -10.09 -8.42 -3.56
N ARG A 89 -10.63 -7.90 -4.67
CA ARG A 89 -9.82 -7.48 -5.83
C ARG A 89 -8.87 -6.34 -5.50
N ALA A 90 -9.28 -5.35 -4.71
CA ALA A 90 -8.40 -4.25 -4.32
C ALA A 90 -7.26 -4.71 -3.40
N VAL A 91 -7.56 -5.61 -2.47
CA VAL A 91 -6.58 -6.19 -1.56
C VAL A 91 -5.65 -7.16 -2.30
N ALA A 92 -6.18 -7.97 -3.22
CA ALA A 92 -5.41 -8.88 -4.07
C ALA A 92 -4.58 -8.14 -5.14
N GLY A 93 -5.12 -7.04 -5.68
CA GLY A 93 -4.46 -6.17 -6.65
C GLY A 93 -3.22 -5.46 -6.10
N SER A 94 -3.07 -5.39 -4.77
CA SER A 94 -1.81 -4.98 -4.14
C SER A 94 -0.67 -5.99 -4.32
N THR A 95 -0.98 -7.22 -4.74
CA THR A 95 0.01 -8.27 -4.99
C THR A 95 0.18 -8.62 -6.47
N GLU A 96 -0.87 -8.55 -7.29
CA GLU A 96 -0.75 -8.84 -8.74
C GLU A 96 0.01 -7.76 -9.51
N ASP A 97 -0.25 -6.47 -9.25
CA ASP A 97 0.44 -5.35 -9.92
C ASP A 97 1.91 -5.21 -9.52
N LEU A 98 2.34 -5.81 -8.41
CA LEU A 98 3.75 -5.84 -8.01
C LEU A 98 4.49 -7.02 -8.65
N THR A 99 3.77 -8.04 -9.13
CA THR A 99 4.37 -9.28 -9.66
C THR A 99 4.72 -9.21 -11.15
N SER A 100 4.19 -8.22 -11.87
CA SER A 100 4.51 -7.95 -13.28
C SER A 100 5.47 -6.78 -13.47
N ARG A 101 5.79 -6.03 -12.40
CA ARG A 101 6.70 -4.88 -12.46
C ARG A 101 8.15 -5.33 -12.33
N SER A 102 9.02 -4.72 -13.14
CA SER A 102 10.47 -4.76 -12.90
C SER A 102 10.79 -4.23 -11.50
N ALA A 103 11.95 -4.57 -10.94
CA ALA A 103 12.32 -4.09 -9.60
C ALA A 103 12.28 -2.55 -9.51
N ALA A 104 12.65 -1.84 -10.57
CA ALA A 104 12.50 -0.39 -10.65
C ALA A 104 11.03 0.06 -10.58
N GLY A 105 10.13 -0.61 -11.31
CA GLY A 105 8.69 -0.30 -11.28
C GLY A 105 8.04 -0.56 -9.92
N LEU A 106 8.51 -1.59 -9.21
CA LEU A 106 8.15 -1.86 -7.82
C LEU A 106 8.62 -0.73 -6.90
N MET A 107 9.89 -0.34 -7.01
CA MET A 107 10.47 0.73 -6.18
C MET A 107 9.77 2.07 -6.41
N MET A 108 9.47 2.43 -7.66
CA MET A 108 8.68 3.61 -7.96
C MET A 108 7.29 3.57 -7.30
N ALA A 109 6.63 2.41 -7.33
CA ALA A 109 5.31 2.24 -6.68
C ALA A 109 5.40 2.46 -5.16
N VAL A 110 6.44 1.92 -4.52
CA VAL A 110 6.73 2.13 -3.10
C VAL A 110 6.95 3.61 -2.83
N HIS A 111 7.84 4.27 -3.58
CA HIS A 111 8.11 5.70 -3.45
C HIS A 111 6.83 6.53 -3.54
N ASP A 112 5.98 6.27 -4.55
CA ASP A 112 4.72 6.98 -4.73
C ASP A 112 3.74 6.77 -3.58
N ALA A 113 3.56 5.52 -3.14
CA ALA A 113 2.62 5.19 -2.08
C ALA A 113 3.00 5.87 -0.75
N PHE A 114 4.27 5.77 -0.37
CA PHE A 114 4.76 6.36 0.88
C PHE A 114 4.88 7.88 0.81
N THR A 115 5.25 8.44 -0.35
CA THR A 115 5.22 9.90 -0.57
C THR A 115 3.80 10.45 -0.42
N LYS A 116 2.79 9.80 -1.00
CA LYS A 116 1.39 10.21 -0.87
C LYS A 116 0.91 10.16 0.58
N SER A 117 1.29 9.11 1.31
CA SER A 117 0.98 8.98 2.74
C SER A 117 1.64 10.09 3.57
N ALA A 118 2.95 10.30 3.40
CA ALA A 118 3.67 11.38 4.07
C ALA A 118 3.08 12.76 3.76
N ALA A 119 2.69 13.01 2.51
CA ALA A 119 2.08 14.26 2.08
C ALA A 119 0.68 14.48 2.68
N TYR A 120 -0.07 13.40 2.96
CA TYR A 120 -1.34 13.50 3.67
C TYR A 120 -1.15 14.03 5.09
N TRP A 121 -0.22 13.45 5.85
CA TRP A 121 0.07 13.86 7.23
C TRP A 121 0.59 15.30 7.32
N HIS A 122 1.44 15.70 6.37
CA HIS A 122 1.90 17.08 6.27
C HIS A 122 0.73 18.04 6.04
N ARG A 123 -0.14 17.77 5.06
CA ARG A 123 -1.25 18.66 4.71
C ARG A 123 -2.33 18.76 5.79
N THR A 124 -2.53 17.69 6.56
CA THR A 124 -3.62 17.62 7.53
C THR A 124 -3.19 17.99 8.96
N HIS A 125 -1.93 17.75 9.31
CA HIS A 125 -1.43 17.90 10.69
C HIS A 125 -0.11 18.66 10.78
N GLY A 126 0.45 19.15 9.66
CA GLY A 126 1.75 19.83 9.64
C GLY A 126 2.95 18.93 9.90
N ILE A 127 2.76 17.60 9.92
CA ILE A 127 3.82 16.64 10.27
C ILE A 127 4.69 16.36 9.05
N HIS A 128 6.00 16.55 9.19
CA HIS A 128 6.98 16.26 8.15
C HIS A 128 7.48 14.82 8.29
N ILE A 129 7.34 14.03 7.22
CA ILE A 129 7.76 12.63 7.19
C ILE A 129 8.69 12.42 5.99
N ALA A 130 9.82 11.77 6.26
CA ALA A 130 10.75 11.24 5.27
C ALA A 130 11.09 9.79 5.62
N GLY A 131 11.51 9.02 4.62
CA GLY A 131 11.97 7.66 4.81
C GLY A 131 12.82 7.18 3.65
N VAL A 132 13.43 6.02 3.84
CA VAL A 132 14.28 5.35 2.85
C VAL A 132 13.54 4.11 2.33
N ALA A 133 13.58 3.90 1.02
CA ALA A 133 13.24 2.62 0.41
C ALA A 133 14.51 2.00 -0.19
N ILE A 134 14.85 0.78 0.23
CA ILE A 134 16.01 0.03 -0.27
C ILE A 134 15.51 -1.26 -0.92
N PHE A 135 15.96 -1.52 -2.15
CA PHE A 135 15.81 -2.79 -2.82
C PHE A 135 17.04 -3.67 -2.53
N PRO A 136 16.91 -4.76 -1.78
CA PRO A 136 18.05 -5.61 -1.41
C PRO A 136 18.45 -6.60 -2.51
N GLY A 137 17.65 -6.75 -3.57
CA GLY A 137 17.92 -7.71 -4.65
C GLY A 137 19.05 -7.28 -5.58
N ASP A 138 19.49 -8.23 -6.41
CA ASP A 138 20.64 -8.03 -7.31
C ASP A 138 20.31 -7.28 -8.60
N GLU A 139 19.01 -7.04 -8.89
CA GLU A 139 18.58 -6.29 -10.06
C GLU A 139 19.02 -4.83 -9.97
N GLU A 140 19.95 -4.44 -10.84
CA GLU A 140 20.57 -3.11 -10.87
C GLU A 140 19.53 -1.98 -10.94
N ALA A 141 18.49 -2.15 -11.76
CA ALA A 141 17.42 -1.16 -11.90
C ALA A 141 16.67 -0.93 -10.58
N GLY A 142 16.47 -1.97 -9.76
CA GLY A 142 15.89 -1.85 -8.42
C GLY A 142 16.83 -1.15 -7.44
N ARG A 143 18.13 -1.46 -7.50
CA ARG A 143 19.15 -0.79 -6.67
C ARG A 143 19.26 0.70 -6.98
N GLN A 144 19.30 1.06 -8.27
CA GLN A 144 19.32 2.46 -8.71
C GLN A 144 18.04 3.22 -8.35
N ALA A 145 16.91 2.51 -8.26
CA ALA A 145 15.63 3.08 -7.81
C ALA A 145 15.49 3.12 -6.28
N SER A 146 16.49 2.69 -5.51
CA SER A 146 16.52 2.87 -4.05
C SER A 146 16.87 4.31 -3.69
N GLY A 147 16.21 4.84 -2.66
CA GLY A 147 16.42 6.23 -2.29
C GLY A 147 15.50 6.74 -1.20
N LEU A 148 15.56 8.05 -0.97
CA LEU A 148 14.70 8.73 -0.04
C LEU A 148 13.35 9.10 -0.66
N PHE A 149 12.32 9.13 0.17
CA PHE A 149 11.03 9.74 -0.12
C PHE A 149 10.67 10.75 0.96
N ALA A 150 9.87 11.75 0.60
CA ALA A 150 9.36 12.73 1.55
C ALA A 150 8.02 13.30 1.10
N GLY A 151 7.15 13.60 2.07
CA GLY A 151 5.81 14.10 1.80
C GLY A 151 5.71 15.61 1.52
N SER A 152 6.66 16.39 2.03
CA SER A 152 6.65 17.86 1.95
C SER A 152 7.79 18.39 1.10
N ASP A 153 7.55 19.47 0.35
CA ASP A 153 8.54 20.03 -0.58
C ASP A 153 9.76 20.63 0.12
N MET A 154 9.61 21.16 1.33
CA MET A 154 10.74 21.58 2.17
C MET A 154 11.73 20.44 2.45
N VAL A 155 11.21 19.25 2.80
CA VAL A 155 12.04 18.08 3.08
C VAL A 155 12.62 17.49 1.80
N LYS A 156 11.88 17.49 0.69
CA LYS A 156 12.43 17.12 -0.63
C LYS A 156 13.57 18.06 -1.05
N ALA A 157 13.42 19.37 -0.81
CA ALA A 157 14.48 20.34 -1.08
C ALA A 157 15.70 20.10 -0.19
N LEU A 158 15.50 19.77 1.09
CA LEU A 158 16.59 19.39 1.99
C LEU A 158 17.36 18.15 1.47
N ILE A 159 16.62 17.12 1.07
CA ILE A 159 17.17 15.88 0.48
C ILE A 159 17.99 16.18 -0.78
N ASN A 160 17.47 17.04 -1.66
CA ASN A 160 18.10 17.39 -2.94
C ASN A 160 19.24 18.41 -2.79
N SER A 161 19.29 19.16 -1.68
CA SER A 161 20.29 20.22 -1.46
C SER A 161 21.71 19.71 -1.14
N HIS A 162 21.93 18.39 -1.12
CA HIS A 162 23.20 17.75 -0.77
C HIS A 162 23.80 18.15 0.59
N GLN A 163 23.04 18.80 1.48
CA GLN A 163 23.53 19.19 2.82
C GLN A 163 23.63 18.02 3.79
N LEU A 164 22.99 16.90 3.48
CA LEU A 164 23.19 15.61 4.14
C LEU A 164 23.85 14.68 3.11
N ASP A 165 24.95 14.03 3.49
CA ASP A 165 25.60 12.98 2.68
C ASP A 165 24.77 11.69 2.72
N ILE A 166 23.56 11.81 2.19
CA ILE A 166 22.50 10.81 2.16
C ILE A 166 22.95 9.57 1.41
N LYS A 167 23.80 9.75 0.40
CA LYS A 167 24.34 8.65 -0.38
C LYS A 167 25.21 7.76 0.49
N ARG A 168 26.12 8.36 1.28
CA ARG A 168 26.94 7.61 2.25
C ARG A 168 26.08 6.89 3.29
N TRP A 169 25.06 7.55 3.82
CA TRP A 169 24.12 6.94 4.77
C TRP A 169 23.32 5.77 4.17
N LEU A 170 22.87 5.90 2.91
CA LEU A 170 22.17 4.83 2.19
C LEU A 170 23.10 3.64 1.92
N ASP A 171 24.35 3.89 1.54
CA ASP A 171 25.35 2.84 1.30
C ASP A 171 25.68 2.09 2.60
N GLU A 172 25.83 2.80 3.73
CA GLU A 172 26.03 2.21 5.06
C GLU A 172 24.83 1.34 5.48
N LEU A 173 23.59 1.86 5.37
CA LEU A 173 22.38 1.10 5.71
C LEU A 173 22.18 -0.11 4.79
N THR A 174 22.43 0.04 3.50
CA THR A 174 22.35 -1.06 2.52
C THR A 174 23.37 -2.15 2.85
N THR A 175 24.58 -1.75 3.25
CA THR A 175 25.63 -2.69 3.67
C THR A 175 25.23 -3.43 4.94
N ILE A 176 24.70 -2.74 5.96
CA ILE A 176 24.22 -3.36 7.20
C ILE A 176 23.09 -4.36 6.90
N LEU A 177 22.11 -3.98 6.07
CA LEU A 177 21.01 -4.86 5.69
C LEU A 177 21.49 -6.11 4.95
N LYS A 178 22.45 -5.96 4.03
CA LYS A 178 23.08 -7.11 3.36
C LYS A 178 23.80 -8.00 4.36
N CYS A 179 24.61 -7.45 5.27
CA CYS A 179 25.28 -8.25 6.30
C CYS A 179 24.29 -9.06 7.14
N ILE A 180 23.16 -8.48 7.54
CA ILE A 180 22.12 -9.18 8.30
C ILE A 180 21.43 -10.26 7.44
N LEU A 181 21.18 -10.01 6.16
CA LEU A 181 20.49 -10.94 5.25
C LEU A 181 21.37 -12.10 4.76
N TYR A 182 22.70 -11.95 4.75
CA TYR A 182 23.64 -12.99 4.30
C TYR A 182 24.30 -13.78 5.45
N TYR A 183 24.24 -13.30 6.70
CA TYR A 183 24.85 -13.96 7.87
C TYR A 183 23.83 -14.50 8.90
N LEU A 184 22.53 -14.46 8.59
CA LEU A 184 21.45 -15.17 9.30
C LEU A 184 20.72 -16.10 8.32
#